data_AF-A0A854BGQ3-F1
#
_entry.id   AF-A0A854BGQ3-F1
#
_cell.length_a   1.000
_cell.length_b   1.000
_cell.length_c   1.000
_cell.angle_alpha   90.00
_cell.angle_beta   90.00
_cell.angle_gamma   90.00
#
_symmetry.space_group_name_H-M   'P 1'
#
loop_
_entity.id
_entity.type
_entity.pdbx_description
1 polymer ?
#
loop_
_entity_poly.entity_id
_entity_poly.type
_entity_poly.pdbx_seq_one_letter_code
_entity_poly.pdbx_strand_id
1 'polypeptide(L)'
;MKRFLFILIANIFFFSCGSYGGEISPTVKLHNIEISSTSESFNLSENQRYEFDIKSEGGDGDASYRLHQYYTYVYFNIPKQIKYLARAASQGNITAQYNYAMILSSEEDDSYLKYYNLDNAINWLKMAASHGYIKAEVELLRLERLKETMRLGKDHPMP
;
A
#
# COMPACT_ATOMS: atom_id res chain seq x y z
N MET A 1 17.62 14.87 -15.51
CA MET A 1 17.02 14.52 -16.81
C MET A 1 17.33 13.07 -17.14
N LYS A 2 16.27 12.28 -17.41
CA LYS A 2 16.25 11.05 -18.22
C LYS A 2 17.15 9.86 -17.78
N ARG A 3 16.53 8.78 -17.28
CA ARG A 3 16.23 7.57 -18.08
C ARG A 3 15.62 6.46 -17.23
N PHE A 4 14.43 6.06 -17.64
CA PHE A 4 13.76 4.81 -17.30
C PHE A 4 14.67 3.62 -17.63
N LEU A 5 14.83 2.68 -16.69
CA LEU A 5 15.38 1.37 -16.96
C LEU A 5 14.29 0.34 -16.70
N PHE A 6 13.73 -0.18 -17.79
CA PHE A 6 12.95 -1.41 -17.81
C PHE A 6 13.83 -2.56 -17.30
N ILE A 7 13.36 -3.31 -16.29
CA ILE A 7 13.92 -4.61 -15.96
C ILE A 7 12.86 -5.67 -16.29
N LEU A 8 13.13 -6.37 -17.37
CA LEU A 8 12.45 -7.55 -17.87
C LEU A 8 13.06 -8.77 -17.14
N ILE A 9 12.27 -9.51 -16.36
CA ILE A 9 12.67 -10.80 -15.77
C ILE A 9 11.56 -11.80 -16.12
N ALA A 10 11.69 -12.48 -17.25
CA ALA A 10 12.34 -13.78 -17.45
C ALA A 10 11.34 -14.95 -17.29
N ASN A 11 11.11 -15.58 -18.43
CA ASN A 11 10.40 -16.83 -18.69
C ASN A 11 10.75 -17.95 -17.70
N ILE A 12 9.75 -18.74 -17.30
CA ILE A 12 9.94 -20.12 -16.89
C ILE A 12 9.27 -21.03 -17.92
N PHE A 13 10.12 -21.84 -18.54
CA PHE A 13 9.88 -22.86 -19.55
C PHE A 13 8.91 -23.96 -19.09
N PHE A 14 8.12 -24.49 -20.02
CA PHE A 14 8.06 -25.94 -20.25
C PHE A 14 7.89 -26.24 -21.74
N PHE A 15 8.98 -26.74 -22.34
CA PHE A 15 9.00 -27.42 -23.62
C PHE A 15 8.30 -28.78 -23.46
N SER A 16 7.33 -29.09 -24.31
CA SER A 16 7.09 -30.47 -24.74
C SER A 16 6.56 -30.45 -26.17
N CYS A 17 7.24 -31.23 -27.00
CA CYS A 17 7.09 -31.37 -28.44
C CYS A 17 5.91 -32.29 -28.79
N GLY A 18 5.19 -32.00 -29.87
CA GLY A 18 4.20 -32.90 -30.44
C GLY A 18 3.42 -32.28 -31.60
N SER A 19 3.93 -32.42 -32.82
CA SER A 19 3.23 -32.12 -34.07
C SER A 19 2.08 -33.10 -34.31
N TYR A 20 0.84 -32.62 -34.47
CA TYR A 20 -0.15 -33.20 -35.38
C TYR A 20 -1.05 -32.10 -35.92
N GLY A 21 -1.09 -31.97 -37.24
CA GLY A 21 -2.03 -31.12 -37.96
C GLY A 21 -3.45 -31.68 -37.84
N GLY A 22 -4.38 -30.80 -37.50
CA GLY A 22 -5.82 -31.04 -37.50
C GLY A 22 -6.51 -29.69 -37.47
N GLU A 23 -7.42 -29.46 -38.42
CA GLU A 23 -8.22 -28.24 -38.53
C GLU A 23 -8.99 -27.97 -37.23
N ILE A 24 -8.75 -26.82 -36.61
CA ILE A 24 -9.47 -26.40 -35.40
C ILE A 24 -10.73 -25.65 -35.85
N SER A 25 -11.87 -26.31 -35.69
CA SER A 25 -13.23 -25.77 -35.78
C SER A 25 -13.43 -24.48 -34.95
N PRO A 26 -14.30 -23.54 -35.33
CA PRO A 26 -14.26 -22.19 -34.79
C PRO A 26 -14.92 -22.06 -33.41
N THR A 27 -14.33 -21.17 -32.61
CA THR A 27 -14.92 -20.47 -31.45
C THR A 27 -15.22 -21.28 -30.19
N VAL A 28 -14.18 -21.49 -29.36
CA VAL A 28 -14.39 -21.46 -27.91
C VAL A 28 -14.52 -19.98 -27.52
N LYS A 29 -15.75 -19.53 -27.23
CA LYS A 29 -15.97 -18.25 -26.55
C LYS A 29 -15.41 -18.37 -25.14
N LEU A 30 -14.14 -18.03 -24.97
CA LEU A 30 -13.52 -17.85 -23.66
C LEU A 30 -14.23 -16.66 -23.01
N HIS A 31 -15.11 -16.96 -22.06
CA HIS A 31 -15.80 -15.97 -21.26
C HIS A 31 -14.76 -15.00 -20.68
N ASN A 32 -14.88 -13.72 -21.03
CA ASN A 32 -13.95 -12.64 -20.74
C ASN A 32 -13.44 -12.70 -19.29
N ILE A 33 -12.25 -13.24 -19.08
CA ILE A 33 -11.47 -12.91 -17.89
C ILE A 33 -10.85 -11.56 -18.22
N GLU A 34 -11.57 -10.48 -17.92
CA GLU A 34 -10.96 -9.16 -17.82
C GLU A 34 -9.93 -9.25 -16.69
N ILE A 35 -8.66 -9.42 -17.07
CA ILE A 35 -7.54 -9.14 -16.18
C ILE A 35 -7.52 -7.62 -16.03
N SER A 36 -8.43 -7.10 -15.21
CA SER A 36 -8.51 -5.68 -14.90
C SER A 36 -7.16 -5.28 -14.33
N SER A 37 -6.50 -4.32 -14.98
CA SER A 37 -5.23 -3.81 -14.53
C SER A 37 -5.38 -3.31 -13.08
N THR A 38 -4.39 -3.52 -12.21
CA THR A 38 -4.51 -3.13 -10.79
C THR A 38 -4.93 -1.67 -10.61
N SER A 39 -4.58 -0.79 -11.55
CA SER A 39 -5.02 0.61 -11.59
C SER A 39 -6.53 0.80 -11.85
N GLU A 40 -7.17 -0.03 -12.68
CA GLU A 40 -8.61 0.07 -12.94
C GLU A 40 -9.43 -0.24 -11.68
N SER A 41 -8.99 -1.21 -10.87
CA SER A 41 -9.68 -1.59 -9.63
C SER A 41 -9.80 -0.44 -8.61
N PHE A 42 -8.84 0.50 -8.64
CA PHE A 42 -8.79 1.66 -7.76
C PHE A 42 -9.32 2.93 -8.42
N ASN A 43 -9.69 2.87 -9.70
CA ASN A 43 -10.24 4.03 -10.40
C ASN A 43 -11.59 4.43 -9.78
N LEU A 44 -11.82 5.73 -9.73
CA LEU A 44 -13.04 6.34 -9.21
C LEU A 44 -13.43 7.49 -10.14
N SER A 45 -14.66 7.46 -10.63
CA SER A 45 -15.25 8.61 -11.32
C SER A 45 -15.34 9.82 -10.38
N GLU A 46 -15.56 11.02 -10.93
CA GLU A 46 -15.70 12.22 -10.12
C GLU A 46 -16.85 12.11 -9.11
N ASN A 47 -18.01 11.60 -9.55
CA ASN A 47 -19.17 11.39 -8.68
C ASN A 47 -18.86 10.38 -7.56
N GLN A 48 -18.17 9.28 -7.88
CA GLN A 48 -17.78 8.31 -6.85
C GLN A 48 -16.81 8.93 -5.84
N ARG A 49 -15.83 9.73 -6.30
CA ARG A 49 -14.91 10.43 -5.39
C ARG A 49 -15.66 11.40 -4.48
N TYR A 50 -16.63 12.13 -5.02
CA TYR A 50 -17.47 13.05 -4.24
C TYR A 50 -18.29 12.31 -3.17
N GLU A 51 -18.93 11.20 -3.53
CA GLU A 51 -19.68 10.37 -2.57
C GLU A 51 -18.78 9.78 -1.48
N PHE A 52 -17.61 9.26 -1.85
CA PHE A 52 -16.64 8.78 -0.86
C PHE A 52 -16.11 9.90 0.03
N ASP A 53 -15.97 11.13 -0.48
CA ASP A 53 -15.50 12.26 0.31
C ASP A 53 -16.51 12.63 1.40
N ILE A 54 -17.81 12.67 1.05
CA ILE A 54 -18.89 12.88 2.02
C ILE A 54 -18.88 11.79 3.11
N LYS A 55 -18.78 10.50 2.71
CA LYS A 55 -18.73 9.39 3.68
C LYS A 55 -17.49 9.47 4.56
N SER A 56 -16.34 9.78 3.96
CA SER A 56 -15.07 9.99 4.64
C SER A 56 -15.17 11.11 5.67
N GLU A 57 -15.84 12.21 5.37
CA GLU A 57 -16.12 13.29 6.33
C GLU A 57 -17.09 12.86 7.43
N GLY A 58 -18.03 11.97 7.12
CA GLY A 58 -18.97 11.36 8.05
C GLY A 58 -18.40 10.32 9.00
N GLY A 59 -17.10 10.00 8.92
CA GLY A 59 -16.45 9.03 9.82
C GLY A 59 -16.24 7.63 9.22
N ASP A 60 -16.58 7.42 7.95
CA ASP A 60 -16.40 6.12 7.29
C ASP A 60 -14.91 5.89 6.94
N GLY A 61 -14.26 5.04 7.74
CA GLY A 61 -12.86 4.68 7.57
C GLY A 61 -12.55 3.97 6.25
N ASP A 62 -13.48 3.19 5.72
CA ASP A 62 -13.31 2.48 4.45
C ASP A 62 -13.45 3.43 3.26
N ALA A 63 -14.35 4.41 3.34
CA ALA A 63 -14.44 5.48 2.36
C ALA A 63 -13.15 6.32 2.30
N SER A 64 -12.61 6.69 3.47
CA SER A 64 -11.31 7.35 3.57
C SER A 64 -10.20 6.49 2.96
N TYR A 65 -10.18 5.18 3.25
CA TYR A 65 -9.17 4.29 2.71
C TYR A 65 -9.29 4.12 1.19
N ARG A 66 -10.51 4.11 0.65
CA ARG A 66 -10.78 4.05 -0.79
C ARG A 66 -10.28 5.30 -1.52
N LEU A 67 -10.45 6.48 -0.95
CA LEU A 67 -9.87 7.72 -1.48
C LEU A 67 -8.34 7.70 -1.44
N HIS A 68 -7.75 7.19 -0.35
CA HIS A 68 -6.31 6.96 -0.28
C HIS A 68 -5.84 6.08 -1.45
N GLN A 69 -6.47 4.93 -1.68
CA GLN A 69 -6.11 4.01 -2.77
C GLN A 69 -6.16 4.68 -4.15
N TYR A 70 -7.20 5.47 -4.42
CA TYR A 70 -7.30 6.24 -5.67
C TYR A 70 -6.12 7.21 -5.83
N TYR A 71 -5.82 7.99 -4.80
CA TYR A 71 -4.72 8.96 -4.85
C TYR A 71 -3.34 8.29 -4.85
N THR A 72 -3.22 7.04 -4.42
CA THR A 72 -1.99 6.23 -4.48
C THR A 72 -1.78 5.63 -5.86
N TYR A 73 -2.77 4.92 -6.39
CA TYR A 73 -2.58 4.04 -7.55
C TYR A 73 -3.03 4.63 -8.88
N VAL A 74 -3.85 5.68 -8.87
CA VAL A 74 -4.46 6.24 -10.09
C VAL A 74 -3.97 7.65 -10.35
N TYR A 75 -4.09 8.55 -9.37
CA TYR A 75 -3.76 9.97 -9.56
C TYR A 75 -2.36 10.37 -9.06
N PHE A 76 -1.76 9.55 -8.19
CA PHE A 76 -0.44 9.77 -7.59
C PHE A 76 -0.25 11.18 -6.97
N ASN A 77 -1.05 11.50 -5.95
CA ASN A 77 -0.95 12.77 -5.21
C ASN A 77 -0.62 12.53 -3.73
N ILE A 78 0.66 12.64 -3.37
CA ILE A 78 1.19 12.33 -2.03
C ILE A 78 0.46 13.08 -0.90
N PRO A 79 0.23 14.42 -0.96
CA PRO A 79 -0.52 15.11 0.08
C PRO A 79 -1.90 14.51 0.34
N LYS A 80 -2.64 14.15 -0.72
CA LYS A 80 -3.95 13.51 -0.58
C LYS A 80 -3.85 12.06 -0.12
N GLN A 81 -2.86 11.30 -0.60
CA GLN A 81 -2.59 9.94 -0.11
C GLN A 81 -2.45 9.92 1.40
N ILE A 82 -1.62 10.82 1.95
CA ILE A 82 -1.36 10.91 3.39
C ILE A 82 -2.58 11.43 4.14
N LYS A 83 -3.26 12.47 3.63
CA LYS A 83 -4.48 13.01 4.25
C LYS A 83 -5.53 11.92 4.46
N TYR A 84 -5.87 11.18 3.42
CA TYR A 84 -6.93 10.17 3.49
C TYR A 84 -6.49 8.92 4.24
N LEU A 85 -5.20 8.54 4.17
CA LEU A 85 -4.67 7.41 4.94
C LEU A 85 -4.71 7.69 6.45
N ALA A 86 -4.24 8.87 6.87
CA ALA A 86 -4.27 9.29 8.27
C ALA A 86 -5.71 9.36 8.79
N ARG A 87 -6.63 9.91 7.98
CA ARG A 87 -8.06 9.94 8.31
C ARG A 87 -8.64 8.53 8.47
N ALA A 88 -8.39 7.63 7.52
CA ALA A 88 -8.85 6.23 7.60
C ALA A 88 -8.32 5.53 8.86
N ALA A 89 -7.03 5.73 9.19
CA ALA A 89 -6.43 5.17 10.41
C ALA A 89 -7.13 5.68 11.67
N SER A 90 -7.42 6.99 11.74
CA SER A 90 -8.13 7.61 12.86
C SER A 90 -9.59 7.16 12.99
N GLN A 91 -10.20 6.73 11.89
CA GLN A 91 -11.56 6.21 11.82
C GLN A 91 -11.63 4.69 12.07
N GLY A 92 -10.53 4.05 12.47
CA GLY A 92 -10.51 2.65 12.87
C GLY A 92 -10.26 1.65 11.74
N ASN A 93 -9.91 2.10 10.53
CA ASN A 93 -9.51 1.16 9.48
C ASN A 93 -8.13 0.54 9.83
N ILE A 94 -8.13 -0.74 10.19
CA ILE A 94 -6.96 -1.48 10.69
C ILE A 94 -5.82 -1.50 9.66
N THR A 95 -6.15 -1.70 8.38
CA THR A 95 -5.17 -1.69 7.30
C THR A 95 -4.52 -0.31 7.13
N ALA A 96 -5.32 0.76 7.26
CA ALA A 96 -4.83 2.13 7.22
C ALA A 96 -3.94 2.47 8.41
N GLN A 97 -4.24 1.98 9.61
CA GLN A 97 -3.38 2.14 10.79
C GLN A 97 -1.98 1.56 10.53
N TYR A 98 -1.91 0.33 10.05
CA TYR A 98 -0.63 -0.28 9.66
C TYR A 98 0.08 0.51 8.55
N ASN A 99 -0.61 0.80 7.44
CA ASN A 99 0.00 1.49 6.31
C ASN A 99 0.47 2.91 6.67
N TYR A 100 -0.27 3.62 7.53
CA TYR A 100 0.14 4.94 8.01
C TYR A 100 1.38 4.85 8.87
N ALA A 101 1.47 3.85 9.75
CA ALA A 101 2.69 3.60 10.51
C ALA A 101 3.92 3.40 9.62
N MET A 102 3.77 2.63 8.52
CA MET A 102 4.88 2.40 7.58
C MET A 102 5.37 3.69 6.93
N ILE A 103 4.46 4.63 6.60
CA ILE A 103 4.85 5.95 6.12
C ILE A 103 5.61 6.73 7.21
N LEU A 104 5.09 6.72 8.43
CA LEU A 104 5.69 7.45 9.56
C LEU A 104 7.04 6.86 10.01
N SER A 105 7.37 5.63 9.66
CA SER A 105 8.66 5.00 9.97
C SER A 105 9.61 4.91 8.76
N SER A 106 9.23 5.44 7.60
CA SER A 106 10.03 5.35 6.38
C SER A 106 11.13 6.41 6.34
N GLU A 107 12.38 5.98 6.21
CA GLU A 107 13.55 6.85 6.04
C GLU A 107 14.13 6.82 4.61
N GLU A 108 13.63 5.92 3.76
CA GLU A 108 14.24 5.63 2.44
C GLU A 108 13.70 6.51 1.30
N ASP A 109 12.49 7.06 1.45
CA ASP A 109 11.84 7.88 0.42
C ASP A 109 11.72 9.34 0.87
N ASP A 110 12.52 10.19 0.24
CA ASP A 110 12.56 11.65 0.46
C ASP A 110 11.17 12.30 0.38
N SER A 111 10.26 11.73 -0.43
CA SER A 111 8.90 12.26 -0.60
C SER A 111 8.06 12.12 0.67
N TYR A 112 8.39 11.15 1.53
CA TYR A 112 7.69 10.85 2.77
C TYR A 112 8.48 11.22 4.02
N LEU A 113 9.78 11.53 3.92
CA LEU A 113 10.66 11.82 5.05
C LEU A 113 10.11 12.91 5.99
N LYS A 114 9.42 13.92 5.44
CA LYS A 114 8.79 14.98 6.24
C LYS A 114 7.66 14.50 7.17
N TYR A 115 7.14 13.30 6.95
CA TYR A 115 6.12 12.67 7.80
C TYR A 115 6.73 11.74 8.85
N TYR A 116 8.04 11.54 8.84
CA TYR A 116 8.70 10.63 9.77
C TYR A 116 8.39 10.99 11.23
N ASN A 117 7.87 10.01 11.96
CA ASN A 117 7.61 10.07 13.39
C ASN A 117 7.53 8.64 13.95
N LEU A 118 8.65 8.14 14.46
CA LEU A 118 8.79 6.77 14.97
C LEU A 118 7.81 6.46 16.12
N ASP A 119 7.57 7.43 17.02
CA ASP A 119 6.65 7.25 18.15
C ASP A 119 5.20 7.08 17.69
N ASN A 120 4.76 7.91 16.75
CA ASN A 120 3.44 7.77 16.17
C ASN A 120 3.30 6.49 15.36
N ALA A 121 4.33 6.08 14.62
CA ALA A 121 4.33 4.80 13.91
C ALA A 121 4.07 3.63 14.86
N ILE A 122 4.80 3.57 15.99
CA ILE A 122 4.63 2.56 17.03
C ILE A 122 3.20 2.59 17.60
N ASN A 123 2.63 3.76 17.86
CA ASN A 123 1.26 3.87 18.37
C ASN A 123 0.22 3.33 17.38
N TRP A 124 0.34 3.63 16.09
CA TRP A 124 -0.56 3.09 15.07
C TRP A 124 -0.40 1.58 14.89
N LEU A 125 0.83 1.05 14.97
CA LEU A 125 1.05 -0.40 14.95
C LEU A 125 0.45 -1.08 16.17
N LYS A 126 0.51 -0.47 17.36
CA LYS A 126 -0.16 -1.00 18.57
C LYS A 126 -1.67 -1.11 18.37
N MET A 127 -2.29 -0.10 17.77
CA MET A 127 -3.73 -0.14 17.45
C MET A 127 -4.06 -1.24 16.43
N ALA A 128 -3.28 -1.35 15.34
CA ALA A 128 -3.50 -2.40 14.35
C ALA A 128 -3.29 -3.81 14.94
N ALA A 129 -2.24 -3.98 15.75
CA ALA A 129 -1.92 -5.23 16.45
C ALA A 129 -2.99 -5.61 17.47
N SER A 130 -3.58 -4.67 18.21
CA SER A 130 -4.64 -4.96 19.17
C SER A 130 -5.92 -5.51 18.52
N HIS A 131 -6.07 -5.33 17.21
CA HIS A 131 -7.12 -5.96 16.40
C HIS A 131 -6.68 -7.25 15.69
N GLY A 132 -5.52 -7.82 16.06
CA GLY A 132 -5.01 -9.09 15.52
C GLY A 132 -4.34 -8.99 14.15
N TYR A 133 -3.93 -7.79 13.72
CA TYR A 133 -3.21 -7.62 12.46
C TYR A 133 -1.75 -8.07 12.60
N ILE A 134 -1.48 -9.35 12.31
CA ILE A 134 -0.19 -10.02 12.54
C ILE A 134 1.00 -9.25 11.95
N LYS A 135 0.85 -8.64 10.77
CA LYS A 135 1.93 -7.82 10.17
C LYS A 135 2.29 -6.63 11.05
N ALA A 136 1.32 -6.03 11.74
CA ALA A 136 1.59 -4.93 12.66
C ALA A 136 2.34 -5.39 13.91
N GLU A 137 2.08 -6.59 14.43
CA GLU A 137 2.84 -7.15 15.57
C GLU A 137 4.32 -7.32 15.23
N VAL A 138 4.61 -7.86 14.04
CA VAL A 138 5.99 -8.05 13.56
C VAL A 138 6.71 -6.71 13.40
N GLU A 139 6.07 -5.75 12.74
CA GLU A 139 6.66 -4.41 12.55
C GLU A 139 6.77 -3.64 13.86
N LEU A 140 5.84 -3.83 14.81
CA LEU A 140 5.88 -3.20 16.12
C LEU A 140 7.15 -3.62 16.88
N LEU A 141 7.44 -4.93 16.92
CA LEU A 141 8.65 -5.45 17.54
C LEU A 141 9.93 -4.91 16.88
N ARG A 142 9.93 -4.77 15.56
CA ARG A 142 11.05 -4.18 14.81
C ARG A 142 11.26 -2.71 15.21
N LEU A 143 10.19 -1.89 15.21
CA LEU A 143 10.29 -0.47 15.52
C LEU A 143 10.61 -0.19 16.99
N GLU A 144 10.10 -0.99 17.93
CA GLU A 144 10.46 -0.87 19.35
C GLU A 144 11.95 -1.18 19.58
N ARG A 145 12.50 -2.20 18.90
CA ARG A 145 13.94 -2.49 18.93
C ARG A 145 14.76 -1.35 18.32
N LEU A 146 14.33 -0.84 17.16
CA LEU A 146 15.00 0.29 16.51
C LEU A 146 15.06 1.50 17.45
N LYS A 147 13.93 1.86 18.06
CA LYS A 147 13.83 2.95 19.02
C LYS A 147 14.80 2.76 20.20
N GLU A 148 14.87 1.55 20.74
CA GLU A 148 15.79 1.24 21.84
C GLU A 148 17.27 1.36 21.40
N THR A 149 17.63 0.89 20.20
CA THR A 149 19.00 1.06 19.69
C THR A 149 19.38 2.52 19.49
N MET A 150 18.45 3.36 19.01
CA MET A 150 18.66 4.80 18.87
C MET A 150 18.82 5.48 20.24
N ARG A 151 18.10 5.01 21.26
CA ARG A 151 18.23 5.50 22.63
C ARG A 151 19.62 5.17 23.20
N LEU A 152 20.03 3.91 23.12
CA LEU A 152 21.33 3.44 23.61
C LEU A 152 22.51 4.09 22.88
N GLY A 153 22.41 4.29 21.57
CA GLY A 153 23.45 4.98 20.79
C GLY A 153 23.58 6.47 21.11
N LYS A 154 22.52 7.11 21.63
CA LYS A 154 22.57 8.49 22.14
C LYS A 154 23.13 8.56 23.56
N ASP A 155 22.79 7.61 24.42
CA ASP A 155 23.22 7.57 25.82
C ASP A 155 24.68 7.08 25.97
N HIS A 156 25.18 6.30 25.00
CA HIS A 156 26.54 5.78 24.95
C HIS A 156 27.14 5.94 23.53
N PRO A 157 27.57 7.15 23.12
CA PRO A 157 28.27 7.31 21.85
C PRO A 157 29.53 6.44 21.88
N MET A 158 29.65 5.51 20.91
CA MET A 158 30.84 4.68 20.77
C MET A 158 32.07 5.60 20.60
N PRO A 159 33.19 5.31 21.30
CA PRO A 159 34.38 6.16 21.31
C PRO A 159 35.04 6.29 19.94
#